data_AF-G1TT53-F1
#
_entry.id   AF-G1TT53-F1
#
_cell.length_a   1.000
_cell.length_b   1.000
_cell.length_c   1.000
_cell.angle_alpha   90.00
_cell.angle_beta   90.00
_cell.angle_gamma   90.00
#
_symmetry.space_group_name_H-M   'P 1'
#
loop_
_entity.id
_entity.type
_entity.pdbx_description
1 polymer ?
#
loop_
_entity_poly.entity_id
_entity_poly.type
_entity_poly.pdbx_seq_one_letter_code
_entity_poly.pdbx_strand_id
1 'polypeptide(L)'
;MAWAPLLLLLLSHCTGSLSQPVLTQPPSLSASLGTTARLTCTLSTGYSVGKYPLVWLQQVPGRPPRYLLTYHTEEFKHQGSGVHSRFSGSKDTSENAGVLSISGLQPEDEADYYCVTAHATESSLHAHSASDDEEVRQKPRFLSHGL
;
A
#
# COMPACT_ATOMS: atom_id res chain seq x y z
N MET A 1 5.29 30.31 -48.21
CA MET A 1 4.54 29.22 -47.57
C MET A 1 4.76 29.26 -46.06
N ALA A 2 4.18 30.24 -45.36
CA ALA A 2 4.38 30.49 -43.93
C ALA A 2 3.48 29.64 -43.01
N TRP A 3 2.86 28.59 -43.56
CA TRP A 3 1.97 27.69 -42.83
C TRP A 3 2.68 26.59 -42.04
N ALA A 4 3.93 26.27 -42.39
CA ALA A 4 4.74 25.26 -41.70
C ALA A 4 4.99 25.56 -40.20
N PRO A 5 5.31 26.80 -39.78
CA PRO A 5 5.43 27.11 -38.35
C PRO A 5 4.09 27.06 -37.60
N LEU A 6 2.97 27.32 -38.29
CA LEU A 6 1.62 27.21 -37.70
C LEU A 6 1.22 25.75 -37.46
N LEU A 7 1.62 24.84 -38.36
CA LEU A 7 1.45 23.39 -38.21
C LEU A 7 2.33 22.81 -37.07
N LEU A 8 3.54 23.33 -36.88
CA LEU A 8 4.44 22.90 -35.79
C LEU A 8 3.94 23.34 -34.41
N LEU A 9 3.29 24.51 -34.29
CA LEU A 9 2.63 24.97 -33.06
C LEU A 9 1.42 24.09 -32.68
N LEU A 10 0.73 23.50 -33.68
CA LEU A 10 -0.43 22.62 -33.47
C LEU A 10 -0.06 21.21 -32.97
N LEU A 11 1.18 20.77 -33.21
CA LEU A 11 1.71 19.48 -32.73
C LEU A 11 2.28 19.58 -31.30
N SER A 12 2.36 20.78 -30.73
CA SER A 12 2.83 21.03 -29.37
C SER A 12 1.71 20.92 -28.32
N HIS A 13 0.69 20.12 -28.58
CA HIS A 13 -0.20 19.66 -27.51
C HIS A 13 0.56 18.60 -26.74
N CYS A 14 1.28 19.03 -25.71
CA CYS A 14 1.85 18.15 -24.70
C CYS A 14 0.73 17.27 -24.16
N THR A 15 0.64 16.03 -24.64
CA THR A 15 -0.04 14.95 -23.94
C THR A 15 0.76 14.72 -22.66
N GLY A 16 0.42 15.47 -21.62
CA GLY A 16 0.91 15.21 -20.27
C GLY A 16 0.49 13.80 -19.91
N SER A 17 1.46 12.90 -19.79
CA SER A 17 1.20 11.56 -19.26
C SER A 17 0.85 11.72 -17.79
N LEU A 18 -0.41 11.52 -17.43
CA LEU A 18 -0.82 11.38 -16.03
C LEU A 18 -0.19 10.06 -15.54
N SER A 19 0.88 10.15 -14.74
CA SER A 19 1.39 8.96 -14.05
C SER A 19 0.36 8.50 -13.00
N GLN A 20 0.49 7.26 -12.54
CA GLN A 20 -0.29 6.76 -11.41
C GLN A 20 0.60 6.70 -10.17
N PRO A 21 0.03 6.83 -8.96
CA PRO A 21 0.80 6.64 -7.74
C PRO A 21 1.29 5.20 -7.63
N VAL A 22 2.56 5.02 -7.30
CA VAL A 22 3.16 3.70 -7.02
C VAL A 22 3.31 3.56 -5.50
N LEU A 23 2.98 2.39 -4.97
CA LEU A 23 3.16 2.05 -3.56
C LEU A 23 4.37 1.13 -3.41
N THR A 24 5.25 1.42 -2.45
CA THR A 24 6.42 0.61 -2.14
C THR A 24 6.35 0.12 -0.71
N GLN A 25 6.56 -1.18 -0.50
CA GLN A 25 6.62 -1.82 0.81
C GLN A 25 7.99 -2.46 1.02
N PRO A 26 8.50 -2.53 2.26
CA PRO A 26 9.67 -3.35 2.57
C PRO A 26 9.40 -4.82 2.21
N PRO A 27 10.42 -5.58 1.75
CA PRO A 27 10.23 -6.95 1.30
C PRO A 27 9.85 -7.91 2.44
N SER A 28 10.24 -7.61 3.67
CA SER A 28 9.92 -8.42 4.85
C SER A 28 10.06 -7.62 6.13
N LEU A 29 9.35 -8.04 7.17
CA LEU A 29 9.50 -7.54 8.54
C LEU A 29 9.47 -8.73 9.51
N SER A 30 10.42 -8.77 10.44
CA SER A 30 10.43 -9.75 11.54
C SER A 30 10.25 -9.02 12.87
N ALA A 31 9.38 -9.55 13.72
CA ALA A 31 9.10 -9.00 15.04
C ALA A 31 8.72 -10.13 16.01
N SER A 32 8.95 -9.91 17.30
CA SER A 32 8.67 -10.90 18.34
C SER A 32 7.19 -10.92 18.73
N LEU A 33 6.71 -12.09 19.16
CA LEU A 33 5.35 -12.24 19.69
C LEU A 33 5.11 -11.27 20.87
N GLY A 34 3.89 -10.75 20.97
CA GLY A 34 3.49 -9.77 21.98
C GLY A 34 3.99 -8.34 21.73
N THR A 35 4.89 -8.11 20.76
CA THR A 35 5.35 -6.76 20.40
C THR A 35 4.42 -6.09 19.38
N THR A 36 4.67 -4.81 19.10
CA THR A 36 3.94 -4.08 18.04
C THR A 36 4.75 -4.08 16.76
N ALA A 37 4.21 -4.66 15.67
CA ALA A 37 4.76 -4.47 14.33
C ALA A 37 4.21 -3.20 13.70
N ARG A 38 5.04 -2.53 12.89
CA ARG A 38 4.66 -1.37 12.06
C ARG A 38 5.07 -1.64 10.62
N LEU A 39 4.11 -1.95 9.78
CA LEU A 39 4.33 -2.16 8.35
C LEU A 39 4.13 -0.83 7.63
N THR A 40 5.08 -0.47 6.77
CA THR A 40 5.07 0.81 6.05
C THR A 40 4.74 0.59 4.57
N CYS A 41 4.08 1.59 4.00
CA CYS A 41 3.69 1.63 2.60
C CYS A 41 3.90 3.05 2.06
N THR A 42 5.00 3.27 1.34
CA THR A 42 5.41 4.59 0.87
C THR A 42 4.82 4.88 -0.50
N LEU A 43 4.26 6.07 -0.65
CA LEU A 43 3.72 6.55 -1.92
C LEU A 43 4.82 7.22 -2.73
N SER A 44 4.85 7.00 -4.05
CA SER A 44 5.83 7.59 -4.96
C SER A 44 5.87 9.12 -4.88
N THR A 45 7.04 9.68 -5.13
CA THR A 45 7.25 11.13 -5.17
C THR A 45 6.33 11.81 -6.18
N GLY A 46 5.91 13.05 -5.89
CA GLY A 46 4.90 13.78 -6.67
C GLY A 46 3.45 13.52 -6.24
N TYR A 47 3.21 12.51 -5.41
CA TYR A 47 1.92 12.24 -4.78
C TYR A 47 2.00 12.48 -3.27
N SER A 48 0.87 12.85 -2.67
CA SER A 48 0.76 13.03 -1.23
C SER A 48 -0.17 11.99 -0.64
N VAL A 49 0.33 11.18 0.30
CA VAL A 49 -0.44 10.15 1.03
C VAL A 49 -1.69 10.73 1.71
N GLY A 50 -1.71 12.03 2.03
CA GLY A 50 -2.88 12.72 2.57
C GLY A 50 -4.09 12.69 1.64
N LYS A 51 -3.88 12.68 0.32
CA LYS A 51 -4.95 12.74 -0.70
C LYS A 51 -5.57 11.38 -1.01
N TYR A 52 -4.96 10.29 -0.57
CA TYR A 52 -5.32 8.95 -1.02
C TYR A 52 -5.76 8.07 0.15
N PRO A 53 -6.89 7.34 0.07
CA PRO A 53 -7.20 6.30 1.06
C PRO A 53 -6.23 5.13 0.91
N LEU A 54 -5.82 4.53 2.02
CA LEU A 54 -4.98 3.33 2.02
C LEU A 54 -5.76 2.15 2.58
N VAL A 55 -5.77 1.07 1.83
CA VAL A 55 -6.42 -0.19 2.17
C VAL A 55 -5.35 -1.22 2.48
N TRP A 56 -5.51 -1.91 3.60
CA TRP A 56 -4.62 -2.97 4.03
C TRP A 56 -5.30 -4.33 3.88
N LEU A 57 -4.57 -5.25 3.25
CA LEU A 57 -4.97 -6.63 3.04
C LEU A 57 -3.94 -7.56 3.71
N GLN A 58 -4.42 -8.69 4.22
CA GLN A 58 -3.60 -9.76 4.79
C GLN A 58 -3.81 -11.03 3.98
N GLN A 59 -2.74 -11.69 3.56
CA GLN A 59 -2.79 -12.97 2.89
C GLN A 59 -1.96 -14.00 3.64
N VAL A 60 -2.66 -14.94 4.27
CA VAL A 60 -2.03 -16.14 4.81
C VAL A 60 -1.72 -17.08 3.65
N PRO A 61 -0.54 -17.73 3.59
CA PRO A 61 -0.20 -18.68 2.53
C PRO A 61 -1.30 -19.72 2.29
N GLY A 62 -1.70 -19.88 1.04
CA GLY A 62 -2.77 -20.81 0.64
C GLY A 62 -4.21 -20.31 0.90
N ARG A 63 -4.39 -19.06 1.34
CA ARG A 63 -5.70 -18.41 1.50
C ARG A 63 -5.81 -17.18 0.58
N PRO A 64 -7.04 -16.78 0.18
CA PRO A 64 -7.24 -15.53 -0.53
C PRO A 64 -6.93 -14.33 0.38
N PRO A 65 -6.55 -13.16 -0.19
CA PRO A 65 -6.38 -11.93 0.58
C PRO A 65 -7.63 -11.56 1.36
N ARG A 66 -7.45 -11.21 2.63
CA ARG A 66 -8.50 -10.73 3.54
C ARG A 66 -8.35 -9.23 3.74
N TYR A 67 -9.44 -8.49 3.58
CA TYR A 67 -9.50 -7.08 3.93
C TYR A 67 -9.33 -6.87 5.45
N LEU A 68 -8.35 -6.05 5.84
CA LEU A 68 -8.14 -5.68 7.23
C LEU A 68 -8.81 -4.36 7.57
N LEU A 69 -8.42 -3.29 6.89
CA LEU A 69 -8.90 -1.94 7.17
C LEU A 69 -8.61 -0.99 6.01
N THR A 70 -9.29 0.15 6.03
CA THR A 70 -8.98 1.32 5.21
C THR A 70 -8.79 2.51 6.13
N TYR A 71 -7.81 3.35 5.78
CA TYR A 71 -7.49 4.56 6.51
C TYR A 71 -7.29 5.72 5.53
N HIS A 72 -8.13 6.74 5.65
CA HIS A 72 -7.95 8.02 4.97
C HIS A 72 -7.64 9.13 5.98
N THR A 73 -8.53 9.31 6.96
CA THR A 73 -8.39 10.17 8.15
C THR A 73 -8.99 9.45 9.37
N GLU A 74 -8.95 10.07 10.54
CA GLU A 74 -9.58 9.52 11.75
C GLU A 74 -11.11 9.40 11.64
N GLU A 75 -11.74 10.32 10.94
CA GLU A 75 -13.18 10.34 10.68
C GLU A 75 -13.55 9.37 9.54
N PHE A 76 -12.63 9.16 8.59
CA PHE A 76 -12.80 8.31 7.42
C PHE A 76 -11.87 7.09 7.48
N LYS A 77 -12.17 6.20 8.42
CA LYS A 77 -11.53 4.88 8.55
C LYS A 77 -12.60 3.80 8.70
N HIS A 78 -12.30 2.60 8.23
CA HIS A 78 -13.19 1.45 8.39
C HIS A 78 -12.39 0.18 8.65
N GLN A 79 -12.79 -0.55 9.68
CA GLN A 79 -12.23 -1.86 10.02
C GLN A 79 -13.05 -2.96 9.34
N GLY A 80 -12.37 -3.97 8.79
CA GLY A 80 -13.00 -5.14 8.23
C GLY A 80 -13.79 -5.94 9.27
N SER A 81 -14.85 -6.60 8.82
CA SER A 81 -15.66 -7.46 9.68
C SER A 81 -14.82 -8.60 10.26
N GLY A 82 -14.89 -8.80 11.58
CA GLY A 82 -14.12 -9.83 12.29
C GLY A 82 -12.61 -9.57 12.37
N VAL A 83 -12.14 -8.38 12.00
CA VAL A 83 -10.74 -7.97 12.19
C VAL A 83 -10.56 -7.45 13.62
N HIS A 84 -9.58 -7.97 14.34
CA HIS A 84 -9.34 -7.58 15.72
C HIS A 84 -8.93 -6.10 15.82
N SER A 85 -9.25 -5.47 16.94
CA SER A 85 -8.81 -4.10 17.27
C SER A 85 -7.30 -3.91 17.42
N ARG A 86 -6.51 -5.01 17.39
CA ARG A 86 -5.03 -4.95 17.42
C ARG A 86 -4.45 -4.35 16.13
N PHE A 87 -5.20 -4.42 15.04
CA PHE A 87 -4.85 -3.83 13.75
C PHE A 87 -5.34 -2.38 13.68
N SER A 88 -4.45 -1.44 13.42
CA SER A 88 -4.80 -0.03 13.21
C SER A 88 -3.99 0.59 12.08
N GLY A 89 -4.64 1.46 11.30
CA GLY A 89 -4.00 2.22 10.23
C GLY A 89 -3.67 3.64 10.69
N SER A 90 -2.61 4.21 10.14
CA SER A 90 -2.29 5.63 10.22
C SER A 90 -1.52 6.09 8.98
N LYS A 91 -1.22 7.39 8.91
CA LYS A 91 -0.37 7.98 7.88
C LYS A 91 0.73 8.80 8.52
N ASP A 92 1.92 8.68 7.95
CA ASP A 92 3.05 9.55 8.20
C ASP A 92 3.23 10.45 6.97
N THR A 93 2.80 11.71 7.09
CA THR A 93 2.88 12.68 5.99
C THR A 93 4.30 13.17 5.75
N SER A 94 5.20 13.05 6.74
CA SER A 94 6.61 13.45 6.60
C SER A 94 7.38 12.43 5.76
N GLU A 95 7.07 11.14 5.93
CA GLU A 95 7.64 10.03 5.15
C GLU A 95 6.81 9.67 3.92
N ASN A 96 5.74 10.42 3.65
CA ASN A 96 4.76 10.15 2.58
C ASN A 96 4.25 8.68 2.58
N ALA A 97 3.99 8.14 3.76
CA ALA A 97 3.73 6.72 3.95
C ALA A 97 2.44 6.44 4.73
N GLY A 98 1.81 5.31 4.42
CA GLY A 98 0.85 4.65 5.30
C GLY A 98 1.55 3.72 6.28
N VAL A 99 0.95 3.55 7.45
CA VAL A 99 1.44 2.62 8.47
C VAL A 99 0.31 1.73 8.95
N LEU A 100 0.49 0.41 8.88
CA LEU A 100 -0.32 -0.56 9.58
C LEU A 100 0.39 -0.95 10.87
N SER A 101 -0.23 -0.69 12.00
CA SER A 101 0.23 -1.12 13.32
C SER A 101 -0.52 -2.35 13.77
N ILE A 102 0.20 -3.37 14.22
CA ILE A 102 -0.36 -4.61 14.77
C ILE A 102 0.18 -4.74 16.19
N SER A 103 -0.63 -4.38 17.18
CA SER A 103 -0.22 -4.46 18.58
C SER A 103 -0.34 -5.88 19.11
N GLY A 104 0.59 -6.32 19.97
CA GLY A 104 0.49 -7.64 20.63
C GLY A 104 0.52 -8.81 19.67
N LEU A 105 1.49 -8.82 18.74
CA LEU A 105 1.65 -9.83 17.68
C LEU A 105 1.40 -11.27 18.13
N GLN A 106 0.65 -12.00 17.33
CA GLN A 106 0.30 -13.41 17.53
C GLN A 106 0.85 -14.28 16.40
N PRO A 107 1.02 -15.61 16.61
CA PRO A 107 1.50 -16.51 15.55
C PRO A 107 0.63 -16.47 14.29
N GLU A 108 -0.67 -16.23 14.43
CA GLU A 108 -1.62 -16.15 13.31
C GLU A 108 -1.46 -14.87 12.47
N ASP A 109 -0.68 -13.90 12.94
CA ASP A 109 -0.37 -12.67 12.22
C ASP A 109 0.77 -12.88 11.19
N GLU A 110 1.42 -14.05 11.16
CA GLU A 110 2.41 -14.41 10.13
C GLU A 110 1.73 -14.56 8.76
N ALA A 111 1.92 -13.58 7.90
CA ALA A 111 1.25 -13.46 6.61
C ALA A 111 1.98 -12.46 5.70
N ASP A 112 1.64 -12.50 4.42
CA ASP A 112 1.94 -11.42 3.50
C ASP A 112 0.94 -10.28 3.71
N TYR A 113 1.41 -9.04 3.69
CA TYR A 113 0.57 -7.85 3.88
C TYR A 113 0.69 -6.93 2.68
N TYR A 114 -0.45 -6.51 2.13
CA TYR A 114 -0.51 -5.65 0.96
C TYR A 114 -1.20 -4.35 1.29
N CYS A 115 -0.60 -3.27 0.83
CA CYS A 115 -1.17 -1.94 0.85
C CYS A 115 -1.62 -1.58 -0.57
N VAL A 116 -2.85 -1.12 -0.69
CA VAL A 116 -3.41 -0.65 -1.97
C VAL A 116 -4.05 0.71 -1.78
N THR A 117 -4.12 1.47 -2.86
CA THR A 117 -4.77 2.77 -2.87
C THR A 117 -5.68 2.89 -4.08
N ALA A 118 -6.80 3.58 -3.92
CA ALA A 118 -7.67 3.92 -5.03
C ALA A 118 -7.33 5.32 -5.54
N HIS A 119 -7.26 5.47 -6.86
CA HIS A 119 -7.19 6.79 -7.46
C HIS A 119 -8.53 7.50 -7.22
N ALA A 120 -8.55 8.57 -6.43
CA ALA A 120 -9.68 9.47 -6.36
C ALA A 120 -9.67 10.36 -7.61
N THR A 121 -9.86 9.77 -8.78
CA THR A 121 -10.50 10.50 -9.88
C THR A 121 -11.97 10.52 -9.52
N GLU A 122 -12.58 11.71 -9.46
CA GLU A 122 -14.05 11.78 -9.50
C GLU A 122 -14.50 10.90 -10.69
N SER A 123 -15.23 9.84 -10.37
CA SER A 123 -15.60 8.70 -11.24
C SER A 123 -14.62 7.52 -11.28
N SER A 124 -15.13 6.41 -10.70
CA SER A 124 -14.71 5.00 -10.82
C SER A 124 -13.46 4.54 -10.06
N LEU A 125 -13.72 3.62 -9.10
CA LEU A 125 -12.73 2.85 -8.35
C LEU A 125 -12.02 1.87 -9.29
N HIS A 126 -10.78 2.15 -9.66
CA HIS A 126 -9.87 1.13 -10.18
C HIS A 126 -8.79 0.85 -9.13
N ALA A 127 -8.83 -0.36 -8.57
CA ALA A 127 -7.77 -0.89 -7.73
C ALA A 127 -6.66 -1.45 -8.63
N HIS A 128 -5.45 -0.91 -8.52
CA HIS A 128 -4.28 -1.42 -9.25
C HIS A 128 -3.17 -1.76 -8.26
N SER A 129 -2.76 -3.03 -8.25
CA SER A 129 -1.47 -3.45 -7.67
C SER A 129 -0.44 -3.46 -8.80
N ALA A 130 0.63 -2.69 -8.67
CA ALA A 130 1.82 -2.92 -9.47
C ALA A 130 2.52 -4.17 -8.92
N SER A 131 2.38 -5.27 -9.65
CA SER A 131 3.19 -6.48 -9.51
C SER A 131 3.97 -6.59 -10.80
N ASP A 132 5.27 -6.29 -10.76
CA ASP A 132 6.21 -6.75 -11.77
C ASP A 132 7.28 -7.59 -11.06
N ASP A 133 7.46 -8.79 -11.59
CA ASP A 133 8.23 -9.93 -11.11
C ASP A 133 9.71 -9.66 -10.79
N GLU A 134 10.18 -10.18 -9.64
CA GLU A 134 11.33 -11.09 -9.60
C GLU A 134 11.27 -12.00 -8.35
N GLU A 135 11.17 -13.31 -8.57
CA GLU A 135 11.16 -14.35 -7.55
C GLU A 135 12.56 -14.55 -6.93
N VAL A 136 12.70 -14.28 -5.62
CA VAL A 136 13.63 -15.03 -4.76
C VAL A 136 12.92 -15.39 -3.46
N ARG A 137 12.34 -16.59 -3.45
CA ARG A 137 11.79 -17.25 -2.28
C ARG A 137 12.89 -17.55 -1.26
N GLN A 138 13.10 -16.67 -0.28
CA GLN A 138 13.83 -17.01 0.94
C GLN A 138 12.85 -17.09 2.12
N LYS A 139 12.39 -18.33 2.37
CA LYS A 139 11.66 -18.71 3.58
C LYS A 139 12.60 -18.54 4.80
N PRO A 140 12.32 -17.68 5.78
CA PRO A 140 13.02 -17.74 7.05
C PRO A 140 12.58 -19.03 7.76
N ARG A 141 13.53 -19.88 8.13
CA ARG A 141 13.26 -20.92 9.12
C ARG A 141 13.08 -20.22 10.46
N PHE A 142 11.89 -20.28 11.04
CA PHE A 142 11.77 -20.00 12.47
C PHE A 142 12.46 -21.13 13.23
N LEU A 143 13.56 -20.78 13.91
CA LEU A 143 14.12 -21.60 14.97
C LEU A 143 13.17 -21.49 16.16
N SER A 144 12.28 -22.48 16.30
CA SER A 144 11.67 -22.77 17.59
C SER A 144 12.76 -23.24 18.55
N HIS A 145 13.23 -22.36 19.42
CA HIS A 145 13.77 -22.80 20.72
C HIS A 145 12.61 -22.57 21.71
N GLY A 146 12.04 -23.56 22.40
CA GLY A 146 12.58 -24.86 22.77
C GLY A 146 13.27 -24.82 24.12
N LEU A 147 12.70 -24.14 25.13
CA LEU A 147 12.39 -24.67 26.47
C LEU A 147 11.58 -23.62 27.26
#